data_AF-A0AAD5H1D1-F1
#
_entry.id   AF-A0AAD5H1D1-F1
#
_cell.length_a   1.000
_cell.length_b   1.000
_cell.length_c   1.000
_cell.angle_alpha   90.00
_cell.angle_beta   90.00
_cell.angle_gamma   90.00
#
_symmetry.space_group_name_H-M   'P 1'
#
loop_
_entity.id
_entity.type
_entity.pdbx_description
1 polymer ?
#
loop_
_entity_poly.entity_id
_entity_poly.type
_entity_poly.pdbx_seq_one_letter_code
_entity_poly.pdbx_strand_id
1 'polypeptide(L)'
;MQTALVAKPIVAARPAQRRAASRRGLRVVASAKRDVAAKAVSLEEQISAMDATTGDFTALQKAVKQMATKAGTEGLVHGIKNPELRQLLTEIFMKDPEQQEFMQAVREVAVSLQPVFEKRPELLPIFKQIVEPERVITFRVSWLDDAGNLQVNRGFRVQYSSAIGPYKGGLRFHPSVNLSIMKFLAFEQIFKNSLTTLPMGGGKGGSDFDPKGKSDAEVMRFCQSFMTELQRHISYVQDVPAGDIGVGAREIGYLFGQYKRITKNYTGVLTGKGQEYGGSEIRPEATGYGAVLFVENVLKDKGESLKGKRCLVSGAGNVAQYCAELLLEKGAIVLSLSDSQGYVYEPNGFTREQLQAVQDMKKKNNSARISEYKSDTAVYVGDRRKPWELDCQVDIAFPCATQNEIDEHDAELLIKHGCQYVVEGANMPSTNEAIHKYNKAGIIYCPGKAANAGGVAVSGLEMTQNRMSLNWTREEVRDKLERIMKDIYDSAMGASREYNVDLAAGANIAGFTKVADAVKAQGAV
;
A
#
# COMPACT_ATOMS: atom_id res chain seq x y z
N MET A 1 53.85 -25.24 -49.65
CA MET A 1 53.37 -24.66 -50.93
C MET A 1 52.03 -24.01 -50.61
N GLN A 2 51.84 -22.68 -50.54
CA GLN A 2 51.89 -21.68 -51.64
C GLN A 2 50.99 -22.12 -52.82
N THR A 3 50.00 -21.37 -53.32
CA THR A 3 49.75 -19.91 -53.50
C THR A 3 48.23 -19.57 -53.32
N ALA A 4 47.76 -18.43 -52.78
CA ALA A 4 47.73 -17.01 -53.20
C ALA A 4 46.59 -16.57 -54.18
N LEU A 5 45.70 -15.68 -53.70
CA LEU A 5 45.19 -14.38 -54.28
C LEU A 5 44.57 -14.31 -55.72
N VAL A 6 43.55 -13.48 -56.07
CA VAL A 6 42.54 -12.64 -55.34
C VAL A 6 41.48 -12.04 -56.34
N ALA A 7 40.46 -11.29 -55.86
CA ALA A 7 39.63 -10.23 -56.51
C ALA A 7 38.11 -10.44 -56.85
N LYS A 8 37.32 -9.54 -56.23
CA LYS A 8 35.92 -8.99 -56.34
C LYS A 8 35.22 -8.90 -57.74
N PRO A 9 33.88 -8.60 -57.87
CA PRO A 9 33.06 -7.71 -57.00
C PRO A 9 31.56 -8.02 -56.68
N ILE A 10 31.05 -7.12 -55.81
CA ILE A 10 29.72 -6.80 -55.25
C ILE A 10 28.47 -6.97 -56.14
N VAL A 11 27.35 -7.50 -55.58
CA VAL A 11 25.99 -6.87 -55.46
C VAL A 11 25.22 -7.55 -54.29
N ALA A 12 24.37 -6.80 -53.57
CA ALA A 12 23.59 -7.27 -52.40
C ALA A 12 22.08 -7.42 -52.67
N ALA A 13 21.43 -8.38 -51.99
CA ALA A 13 19.96 -8.52 -51.95
C ALA A 13 19.46 -8.82 -50.51
N ARG A 14 18.22 -8.43 -50.21
CA ARG A 14 17.67 -8.25 -48.84
C ARG A 14 16.90 -9.48 -48.32
N PRO A 15 16.86 -9.72 -47.00
CA PRO A 15 15.75 -10.38 -46.32
C PRO A 15 14.88 -9.37 -45.55
N ALA A 16 13.61 -9.22 -45.93
CA ALA A 16 12.71 -8.22 -45.34
C ALA A 16 11.32 -8.79 -45.01
N GLN A 17 11.22 -9.69 -44.01
CA GLN A 17 9.92 -10.18 -43.53
C GLN A 17 9.95 -10.74 -42.08
N ARG A 18 10.44 -9.96 -41.09
CA ARG A 18 10.24 -10.26 -39.65
C ARG A 18 10.32 -9.06 -38.67
N ARG A 19 10.21 -7.82 -39.16
CA ARG A 19 10.31 -6.57 -38.35
C ARG A 19 9.07 -5.64 -38.41
N ALA A 20 7.93 -6.16 -38.85
CA ALA A 20 6.71 -5.34 -39.07
C ALA A 20 5.81 -5.17 -37.82
N ALA A 21 5.78 -6.14 -36.90
CA ALA A 21 4.84 -6.13 -35.76
C ALA A 21 5.24 -5.13 -34.65
N SER A 22 6.48 -5.19 -34.13
CA SER A 22 6.91 -4.32 -33.02
C SER A 22 7.03 -2.83 -33.41
N ARG A 23 7.23 -2.52 -34.70
CA ARG A 23 7.27 -1.14 -35.20
C ARG A 23 5.89 -0.49 -35.31
N ARG A 24 4.77 -1.25 -35.33
CA ARG A 24 3.42 -0.66 -35.29
C ARG A 24 3.06 -0.17 -33.89
N GLY A 25 3.26 -0.97 -32.85
CA GLY A 25 2.98 -0.55 -31.45
C GLY A 25 3.75 0.71 -31.04
N LEU A 26 5.06 0.73 -31.28
CA LEU A 26 5.91 1.90 -31.00
C LEU A 26 5.54 3.13 -31.86
N ARG A 27 5.06 2.96 -33.10
CA ARG A 27 4.54 4.09 -33.90
C ARG A 27 3.20 4.61 -33.38
N VAL A 28 2.32 3.75 -32.87
CA VAL A 28 1.00 4.17 -32.33
C VAL A 28 1.16 4.91 -31.00
N VAL A 29 2.04 4.46 -30.11
CA VAL A 29 2.33 5.19 -28.85
C VAL A 29 3.09 6.49 -29.12
N ALA A 30 4.02 6.49 -30.08
CA ALA A 30 4.73 7.71 -30.48
C ALA A 30 3.85 8.68 -31.28
N SER A 31 2.88 8.21 -32.09
CA SER A 31 1.90 9.09 -32.73
C SER A 31 0.93 9.62 -31.69
N ALA A 32 0.39 8.81 -30.78
CA ALA A 32 -0.49 9.30 -29.71
C ALA A 32 0.19 10.37 -28.83
N LYS A 33 1.47 10.18 -28.44
CA LYS A 33 2.22 11.22 -27.71
C LYS A 33 2.51 12.46 -28.57
N ARG A 34 2.74 12.31 -29.88
CA ARG A 34 2.89 13.46 -30.80
C ARG A 34 1.57 14.15 -31.12
N ASP A 35 0.45 13.45 -31.15
CA ASP A 35 -0.89 13.99 -31.39
C ASP A 35 -1.38 14.74 -30.15
N VAL A 36 -1.04 14.28 -28.94
CA VAL A 36 -1.28 15.03 -27.69
C VAL A 36 -0.38 16.26 -27.63
N ALA A 37 0.91 16.15 -27.95
CA ALA A 37 1.82 17.30 -27.97
C ALA A 37 1.45 18.32 -29.07
N ALA A 38 1.10 17.87 -30.27
CA ALA A 38 0.65 18.73 -31.37
C ALA A 38 -0.70 19.39 -31.07
N LYS A 39 -1.62 18.69 -30.38
CA LYS A 39 -2.85 19.31 -29.87
C LYS A 39 -2.59 20.33 -28.76
N ALA A 40 -1.58 20.13 -27.92
CA ALA A 40 -1.19 21.09 -26.89
C ALA A 40 -0.54 22.35 -27.50
N VAL A 41 0.39 22.20 -28.45
CA VAL A 41 1.00 23.32 -29.19
C VAL A 41 -0.05 24.06 -30.02
N SER A 42 -0.94 23.33 -30.72
CA SER A 42 -2.11 23.92 -31.40
C SER A 42 -3.05 24.65 -30.44
N LEU A 43 -3.07 24.31 -29.15
CA LEU A 43 -3.87 25.01 -28.13
C LEU A 43 -3.19 26.31 -27.73
N GLU A 44 -1.87 26.30 -27.51
CA GLU A 44 -1.08 27.50 -27.21
C GLU A 44 -1.11 28.51 -28.37
N GLU A 45 -0.98 28.04 -29.62
CA GLU A 45 -1.14 28.87 -30.82
C GLU A 45 -2.55 29.46 -30.96
N GLN A 46 -3.60 28.68 -30.64
CA GLN A 46 -4.98 29.17 -30.64
C GLN A 46 -5.27 30.16 -29.51
N ILE A 47 -4.70 29.95 -28.31
CA ILE A 47 -4.80 30.88 -27.18
C ILE A 47 -4.06 32.18 -27.49
N SER A 48 -2.91 32.12 -28.18
CA SER A 48 -2.13 33.29 -28.56
C SER A 48 -2.73 34.07 -29.74
N ALA A 49 -3.67 33.48 -30.48
CA ALA A 49 -4.29 34.09 -31.66
C ALA A 49 -5.69 34.69 -31.42
N MET A 50 -6.25 34.57 -30.20
CA MET A 50 -7.60 35.05 -29.89
C MET A 50 -7.58 36.41 -29.18
N ASP A 51 -8.26 37.38 -29.78
CA ASP A 51 -8.32 38.77 -29.33
C ASP A 51 -8.98 38.91 -27.95
N ALA A 52 -8.44 39.80 -27.12
CA ALA A 52 -8.73 39.92 -25.68
C ALA A 52 -10.10 40.56 -25.36
N THR A 53 -10.98 40.65 -26.36
CA THR A 53 -12.17 41.53 -26.38
C THR A 53 -13.50 40.80 -26.16
N THR A 54 -13.54 39.45 -26.15
CA THR A 54 -14.80 38.67 -26.06
C THR A 54 -15.05 37.92 -24.75
N GLY A 55 -14.10 37.92 -23.80
CA GLY A 55 -14.37 37.73 -22.36
C GLY A 55 -14.87 36.36 -21.84
N ASP A 56 -15.24 35.38 -22.68
CA ASP A 56 -15.77 34.10 -22.21
C ASP A 56 -14.72 32.97 -22.10
N PHE A 57 -13.80 33.13 -21.14
CA PHE A 57 -12.94 32.04 -20.68
C PHE A 57 -13.74 30.90 -20.02
N THR A 58 -14.99 31.15 -19.59
CA THR A 58 -15.82 30.19 -18.85
C THR A 58 -16.28 29.04 -19.74
N ALA A 59 -16.73 29.33 -20.96
CA ALA A 59 -17.13 28.31 -21.93
C ALA A 59 -15.95 27.41 -22.32
N LEU A 60 -14.76 28.00 -22.54
CA LEU A 60 -13.55 27.24 -22.87
C LEU A 60 -13.09 26.37 -21.70
N GLN A 61 -13.03 26.91 -20.48
CA GLN A 61 -12.73 26.12 -19.28
C GLN A 61 -13.75 24.99 -19.06
N LYS A 62 -15.04 25.23 -19.31
CA LYS A 62 -16.10 24.22 -19.22
C LYS A 62 -15.96 23.13 -20.27
N ALA A 63 -15.62 23.48 -21.51
CA ALA A 63 -15.36 22.52 -22.59
C ALA A 63 -14.10 21.69 -22.35
N VAL A 64 -13.00 22.32 -21.91
CA VAL A 64 -11.76 21.64 -21.52
C VAL A 64 -12.01 20.71 -20.34
N LYS A 65 -12.76 21.16 -19.31
CA LYS A 65 -13.16 20.32 -18.18
C LYS A 65 -14.03 19.14 -18.63
N GLN A 66 -15.00 19.35 -19.52
CA GLN A 66 -15.82 18.26 -20.08
C GLN A 66 -15.01 17.27 -20.93
N MET A 67 -14.04 17.72 -21.71
CA MET A 67 -13.16 16.84 -22.49
C MET A 67 -12.21 16.04 -21.58
N ALA A 68 -11.60 16.68 -20.58
CA ALA A 68 -10.77 16.03 -19.57
C ALA A 68 -11.59 15.02 -18.75
N THR A 69 -12.81 15.37 -18.36
CA THR A 69 -13.80 14.47 -17.74
C THR A 69 -14.07 13.26 -18.65
N LYS A 70 -14.39 13.47 -19.93
CA LYS A 70 -14.69 12.37 -20.85
C LYS A 70 -13.51 11.40 -20.98
N ALA A 71 -12.30 11.92 -21.21
CA ALA A 71 -11.08 11.11 -21.28
C ALA A 71 -10.78 10.36 -19.96
N GLY A 72 -10.97 11.01 -18.80
CA GLY A 72 -10.83 10.38 -17.49
C GLY A 72 -11.85 9.27 -17.26
N THR A 73 -13.12 9.50 -17.61
CA THR A 73 -14.19 8.50 -17.44
C THR A 73 -13.99 7.26 -18.30
N GLU A 74 -13.48 7.37 -19.54
CA GLU A 74 -13.22 6.21 -20.40
C GLU A 74 -12.16 5.26 -19.82
N GLY A 75 -11.10 5.82 -19.21
CA GLY A 75 -10.12 5.02 -18.45
C GLY A 75 -10.70 4.42 -17.17
N LEU A 76 -11.52 5.19 -16.45
CA LEU A 76 -12.15 4.77 -15.20
C LEU A 76 -13.02 3.51 -15.38
N VAL A 77 -13.84 3.47 -16.43
CA VAL A 77 -14.75 2.35 -16.70
C VAL A 77 -14.14 1.26 -17.60
N HIS A 78 -12.86 1.35 -17.96
CA HIS A 78 -12.19 0.33 -18.76
C HIS A 78 -12.18 -1.02 -18.02
N GLY A 79 -12.55 -2.10 -18.71
CA GLY A 79 -12.64 -3.45 -18.12
C GLY A 79 -13.88 -3.71 -17.26
N ILE A 80 -14.74 -2.70 -17.01
CA ILE A 80 -16.02 -2.87 -16.30
C ILE A 80 -17.13 -3.20 -17.30
N LYS A 81 -17.78 -4.36 -17.13
CA LYS A 81 -18.89 -4.84 -17.98
C LYS A 81 -20.26 -4.34 -17.52
N ASN A 82 -20.55 -4.39 -16.22
CA ASN A 82 -21.86 -4.06 -15.66
C ASN A 82 -22.21 -2.56 -15.89
N PRO A 83 -23.30 -2.22 -16.61
CA PRO A 83 -23.65 -0.83 -16.94
C PRO A 83 -23.90 0.06 -15.72
N GLU A 84 -24.57 -0.44 -14.70
CA GLU A 84 -24.88 0.30 -13.47
C GLU A 84 -23.61 0.61 -12.68
N LEU A 85 -22.65 -0.32 -12.62
CA LEU A 85 -21.34 -0.08 -12.01
C LEU A 85 -20.52 0.95 -12.80
N ARG A 86 -20.60 0.94 -14.14
CA ARG A 86 -19.96 1.98 -14.99
C ARG A 86 -20.56 3.36 -14.72
N GLN A 87 -21.88 3.44 -14.59
CA GLN A 87 -22.58 4.68 -14.22
C GLN A 87 -22.17 5.13 -12.82
N LEU A 88 -22.19 4.24 -11.82
CA LEU A 88 -21.79 4.54 -10.45
C LEU A 88 -20.36 5.10 -10.37
N LEU A 89 -19.38 4.44 -11.00
CA LEU A 89 -18.01 4.95 -11.03
C LEU A 89 -17.93 6.35 -11.66
N THR A 90 -18.69 6.59 -12.72
CA THR A 90 -18.81 7.91 -13.36
C THR A 90 -19.43 8.94 -12.42
N GLU A 91 -20.50 8.60 -11.69
CA GLU A 91 -21.14 9.48 -10.70
C GLU A 91 -20.17 9.89 -9.58
N ILE A 92 -19.38 8.95 -9.06
CA ILE A 92 -18.38 9.22 -8.00
C ILE A 92 -17.29 10.16 -8.54
N PHE A 93 -16.75 9.88 -9.73
CA PHE A 93 -15.74 10.74 -10.38
C PHE A 93 -16.27 12.16 -10.64
N MET A 94 -17.55 12.30 -10.97
CA MET A 94 -18.16 13.60 -11.23
C MET A 94 -18.36 14.45 -9.96
N LYS A 95 -18.44 13.84 -8.78
CA LYS A 95 -18.45 14.56 -7.48
C LYS A 95 -17.08 15.16 -7.16
N ASP A 96 -16.04 14.32 -7.25
CA ASP A 96 -14.69 14.58 -6.75
C ASP A 96 -13.59 14.37 -7.83
N PRO A 97 -13.64 15.08 -8.98
CA PRO A 97 -12.77 14.79 -10.13
C PRO A 97 -11.28 15.05 -9.87
N GLU A 98 -10.93 15.80 -8.82
CA GLU A 98 -9.54 16.01 -8.38
C GLU A 98 -8.97 14.88 -7.51
N GLN A 99 -9.79 13.96 -7.01
CA GLN A 99 -9.39 12.93 -6.04
C GLN A 99 -8.90 11.65 -6.73
N GLN A 100 -7.81 11.78 -7.50
CA GLN A 100 -7.29 10.74 -8.38
C GLN A 100 -6.87 9.46 -7.64
N GLU A 101 -6.15 9.59 -6.52
CA GLU A 101 -5.71 8.44 -5.70
C GLU A 101 -6.91 7.68 -5.11
N PHE A 102 -7.95 8.41 -4.69
CA PHE A 102 -9.20 7.79 -4.21
C PHE A 102 -9.93 7.06 -5.33
N MET A 103 -10.10 7.69 -6.49
CA MET A 103 -10.78 7.10 -7.64
C MET A 103 -10.05 5.87 -8.20
N GLN A 104 -8.72 5.83 -8.14
CA GLN A 104 -7.93 4.65 -8.48
C GLN A 104 -8.32 3.46 -7.61
N ALA A 105 -8.32 3.60 -6.28
CA ALA A 105 -8.63 2.50 -5.37
C ALA A 105 -10.09 2.02 -5.47
N VAL A 106 -11.05 2.95 -5.61
CA VAL A 106 -12.47 2.58 -5.87
C VAL A 106 -12.58 1.75 -7.14
N ARG A 107 -11.87 2.13 -8.21
CA ARG A 107 -11.83 1.37 -9.46
C ARG A 107 -11.18 -0.01 -9.30
N GLU A 108 -10.03 -0.11 -8.64
CA GLU A 108 -9.32 -1.38 -8.45
C GLU A 108 -10.16 -2.40 -7.64
N VAL A 109 -10.85 -1.93 -6.61
CA VAL A 109 -11.86 -2.74 -5.89
C VAL A 109 -13.05 -3.08 -6.80
N ALA A 110 -13.64 -2.10 -7.49
CA ALA A 110 -14.79 -2.33 -8.37
C ALA A 110 -14.53 -3.34 -9.50
N VAL A 111 -13.32 -3.35 -10.10
CA VAL A 111 -12.90 -4.36 -11.08
C VAL A 111 -12.96 -5.77 -10.49
N SER A 112 -12.50 -5.92 -9.24
CA SER A 112 -12.46 -7.19 -8.51
C SER A 112 -13.86 -7.69 -8.09
N LEU A 113 -14.80 -6.77 -7.85
CA LEU A 113 -16.14 -7.09 -7.38
C LEU A 113 -17.16 -7.39 -8.50
N GLN A 114 -16.79 -7.31 -9.77
CA GLN A 114 -17.72 -7.61 -10.88
C GLN A 114 -18.41 -8.99 -10.76
N PRO A 115 -17.71 -10.11 -10.45
CA PRO A 115 -18.36 -11.41 -10.26
C PRO A 115 -19.32 -11.43 -9.07
N VAL A 116 -19.09 -10.58 -8.06
CA VAL A 116 -20.00 -10.43 -6.92
C VAL A 116 -21.29 -9.77 -7.36
N PHE A 117 -21.24 -8.69 -8.14
CA PHE A 117 -22.46 -8.03 -8.63
C PHE A 117 -23.21 -8.84 -9.70
N GLU A 118 -22.53 -9.76 -10.40
CA GLU A 118 -23.18 -10.73 -11.30
C GLU A 118 -23.95 -11.81 -10.51
N LYS A 119 -23.41 -12.30 -9.37
CA LYS A 119 -24.01 -13.35 -8.53
C LYS A 119 -24.98 -12.81 -7.46
N ARG A 120 -24.72 -11.60 -6.97
CA ARG A 120 -25.39 -10.88 -5.88
C ARG A 120 -25.63 -9.41 -6.28
N PRO A 121 -26.52 -9.16 -7.27
CA PRO A 121 -26.77 -7.80 -7.77
C PRO A 121 -27.31 -6.85 -6.69
N GLU A 122 -27.92 -7.39 -5.62
CA GLU A 122 -28.43 -6.58 -4.51
C GLU A 122 -27.33 -5.92 -3.67
N LEU A 123 -26.06 -6.28 -3.88
CA LEU A 123 -24.91 -5.62 -3.24
C LEU A 123 -24.39 -4.40 -4.02
N LEU A 124 -24.81 -4.16 -5.27
CA LEU A 124 -24.35 -2.99 -6.03
C LEU A 124 -24.85 -1.65 -5.45
N PRO A 125 -26.12 -1.52 -5.00
CA PRO A 125 -26.55 -0.34 -4.24
C PRO A 125 -25.82 -0.18 -2.90
N ILE A 126 -25.44 -1.28 -2.26
CA ILE A 126 -24.66 -1.25 -1.01
C ILE A 126 -23.22 -0.76 -1.27
N PHE A 127 -22.61 -1.15 -2.39
CA PHE A 127 -21.33 -0.59 -2.82
C PHE A 127 -21.42 0.92 -3.05
N LYS A 128 -22.53 1.45 -3.58
CA LYS A 128 -22.80 2.90 -3.70
C LYS A 128 -22.86 3.63 -2.35
N GLN A 129 -23.25 2.96 -1.27
CA GLN A 129 -23.16 3.50 0.10
C GLN A 129 -21.72 3.45 0.63
N ILE A 130 -21.03 2.30 0.48
CA ILE A 130 -19.68 2.06 1.02
C ILE A 130 -18.59 2.95 0.37
N VAL A 131 -18.78 3.42 -0.86
CA VAL A 131 -17.85 4.34 -1.54
C VAL A 131 -17.98 5.81 -1.11
N GLU A 132 -18.95 6.15 -0.26
CA GLU A 132 -19.07 7.47 0.36
C GLU A 132 -18.64 7.35 1.84
N PRO A 133 -17.71 8.18 2.35
CA PRO A 133 -17.32 8.10 3.76
C PRO A 133 -18.47 8.54 4.68
N GLU A 134 -18.77 7.75 5.73
CA GLU A 134 -19.75 8.11 6.76
C GLU A 134 -19.48 9.51 7.37
N ARG A 135 -18.21 9.91 7.53
CA ARG A 135 -17.83 11.27 7.93
C ARG A 135 -16.41 11.67 7.51
N VAL A 136 -16.27 12.90 7.03
CA VAL A 136 -14.97 13.56 6.80
C VAL A 136 -14.84 14.79 7.69
N ILE A 137 -13.77 14.86 8.46
CA ILE A 137 -13.44 15.98 9.35
C ILE A 137 -12.13 16.60 8.86
N THR A 138 -12.14 17.89 8.54
CA THR A 138 -10.94 18.67 8.17
C THR A 138 -10.82 19.87 9.10
N PHE A 139 -9.63 20.13 9.64
CA PHE A 139 -9.42 21.15 10.66
C PHE A 139 -8.06 21.85 10.52
N ARG A 140 -7.95 23.04 11.11
CA ARG A 140 -6.70 23.81 11.19
C ARG A 140 -5.90 23.37 12.42
N VAL A 141 -4.59 23.21 12.26
CA VAL A 141 -3.65 22.91 13.34
C VAL A 141 -2.63 24.05 13.42
N SER A 142 -2.70 24.84 14.48
CA SER A 142 -1.82 25.99 14.71
C SER A 142 -0.85 25.70 15.84
N TRP A 143 0.44 25.90 15.63
CA TRP A 143 1.51 25.56 16.58
C TRP A 143 2.67 26.54 16.47
N LEU A 144 3.59 26.53 17.44
CA LEU A 144 4.80 27.37 17.42
C LEU A 144 6.04 26.52 17.14
N ASP A 145 6.90 26.96 16.22
CA ASP A 145 8.23 26.37 16.01
C ASP A 145 9.20 26.73 17.14
N ASP A 146 10.42 26.18 17.14
CA ASP A 146 11.40 26.45 18.21
C ASP A 146 11.95 27.89 18.21
N ALA A 147 11.76 28.64 17.13
CA ALA A 147 12.04 30.08 17.07
C ALA A 147 10.84 30.95 17.50
N GLY A 148 9.71 30.32 17.86
CA GLY A 148 8.49 30.99 18.32
C GLY A 148 7.59 31.51 17.19
N ASN A 149 7.87 31.19 15.92
CA ASN A 149 6.99 31.61 14.82
C ASN A 149 5.72 30.75 14.78
N LEU A 150 4.61 31.39 14.37
CA LEU A 150 3.35 30.71 14.16
C LEU A 150 3.37 29.88 12.88
N GLN A 151 3.20 28.58 13.02
CA GLN A 151 3.06 27.61 11.95
C GLN A 151 1.61 27.12 11.85
N VAL A 152 1.15 26.83 10.64
CA VAL A 152 -0.23 26.39 10.36
C VAL A 152 -0.24 25.22 9.38
N ASN A 153 -0.91 24.14 9.77
CA ASN A 153 -1.07 22.91 8.99
C ASN A 153 -2.55 22.51 8.90
N ARG A 154 -2.89 21.62 7.96
CA ARG A 154 -4.23 21.05 7.81
C ARG A 154 -4.27 19.64 8.38
N GLY A 155 -5.17 19.42 9.34
CA GLY A 155 -5.48 18.11 9.90
C GLY A 155 -6.70 17.47 9.24
N PHE A 156 -6.69 16.13 9.17
CA PHE A 156 -7.77 15.32 8.59
C PHE A 156 -8.11 14.12 9.48
N ARG A 157 -9.40 13.78 9.56
CA ARG A 157 -9.88 12.44 9.95
C ARG A 157 -11.05 12.02 9.07
N VAL A 158 -10.86 10.95 8.31
CA VAL A 158 -11.87 10.26 7.51
C VAL A 158 -12.33 9.03 8.30
N GLN A 159 -13.56 9.11 8.79
CA GLN A 159 -14.31 8.05 9.46
C GLN A 159 -15.15 7.39 8.37
N TYR A 160 -14.62 6.33 7.75
CA TYR A 160 -15.11 5.88 6.45
C TYR A 160 -16.28 4.92 6.57
N SER A 161 -16.08 3.83 7.32
CA SER A 161 -17.20 2.94 7.65
C SER A 161 -17.09 2.36 9.05
N SER A 162 -18.19 2.35 9.79
CA SER A 162 -18.34 1.75 11.13
C SER A 162 -19.13 0.43 11.13
N ALA A 163 -19.57 -0.05 9.97
CA ALA A 163 -20.49 -1.17 9.82
C ALA A 163 -20.08 -2.49 10.50
N ILE A 164 -18.78 -2.71 10.77
CA ILE A 164 -18.26 -3.90 11.45
C ILE A 164 -17.50 -3.58 12.75
N GLY A 165 -17.62 -2.36 13.27
CA GLY A 165 -16.97 -1.91 14.51
C GLY A 165 -16.44 -0.48 14.44
N PRO A 166 -15.73 0.00 15.48
CA PRO A 166 -15.20 1.36 15.54
C PRO A 166 -14.29 1.65 14.35
N TYR A 167 -14.29 2.89 13.85
CA TYR A 167 -13.39 3.30 12.78
C TYR A 167 -11.94 3.02 13.19
N LYS A 168 -11.17 2.36 12.33
CA LYS A 168 -9.80 1.96 12.65
C LYS A 168 -8.87 2.28 11.50
N GLY A 169 -7.82 3.05 11.80
CA GLY A 169 -6.67 3.21 10.92
C GLY A 169 -5.78 4.40 11.27
N GLY A 170 -4.56 4.35 10.74
CA GLY A 170 -3.45 5.23 11.15
C GLY A 170 -3.63 6.73 10.88
N LEU A 171 -2.75 7.51 11.50
CA LEU A 171 -2.51 8.92 11.26
C LEU A 171 -1.21 9.08 10.47
N ARG A 172 -1.21 9.82 9.35
CA ARG A 172 -0.01 10.08 8.53
C ARG A 172 0.40 11.56 8.61
N PHE A 173 1.65 11.84 8.95
CA PHE A 173 2.23 13.19 8.88
C PHE A 173 3.26 13.23 7.75
N HIS A 174 2.90 13.85 6.63
CA HIS A 174 3.76 13.95 5.46
C HIS A 174 3.30 15.13 4.57
N PRO A 175 4.20 15.94 3.98
CA PRO A 175 3.84 17.14 3.22
C PRO A 175 2.98 16.89 1.98
N SER A 176 2.86 15.64 1.52
CA SER A 176 1.94 15.29 0.42
C SER A 176 0.50 15.02 0.86
N VAL A 177 0.18 14.99 2.16
CA VAL A 177 -1.13 14.58 2.67
C VAL A 177 -2.22 15.55 2.21
N ASN A 178 -3.23 15.00 1.54
CA ASN A 178 -4.42 15.70 1.07
C ASN A 178 -5.67 14.82 1.30
N LEU A 179 -6.87 15.36 1.03
CA LEU A 179 -8.12 14.61 1.24
C LEU A 179 -8.24 13.36 0.35
N SER A 180 -7.77 13.41 -0.91
CA SER A 180 -7.78 12.26 -1.82
C SER A 180 -7.00 11.07 -1.24
N ILE A 181 -5.76 11.32 -0.80
CA ILE A 181 -4.91 10.30 -0.17
C ILE A 181 -5.53 9.78 1.14
N MET A 182 -6.20 10.65 1.91
CA MET A 182 -6.89 10.22 3.13
C MET A 182 -8.12 9.35 2.84
N LYS A 183 -8.94 9.69 1.83
CA LYS A 183 -10.08 8.86 1.38
C LYS A 183 -9.60 7.54 0.79
N PHE A 184 -8.59 7.56 -0.10
CA PHE A 184 -7.91 6.37 -0.62
C PHE A 184 -7.50 5.40 0.50
N LEU A 185 -6.65 5.85 1.42
CA LEU A 185 -6.09 5.00 2.46
C LEU A 185 -7.16 4.52 3.44
N ALA A 186 -8.21 5.31 3.69
CA ALA A 186 -9.31 4.94 4.56
C ALA A 186 -10.28 3.92 3.92
N PHE A 187 -10.54 4.03 2.60
CA PHE A 187 -11.35 3.09 1.84
C PHE A 187 -10.70 1.70 1.80
N GLU A 188 -9.41 1.62 1.45
CA GLU A 188 -8.63 0.38 1.52
C GLU A 188 -8.60 -0.23 2.93
N GLN A 189 -8.58 0.62 3.96
CA GLN A 189 -8.56 0.19 5.36
C GLN A 189 -9.86 -0.52 5.79
N ILE A 190 -11.01 -0.24 5.16
CA ILE A 190 -12.29 -0.95 5.40
C ILE A 190 -12.10 -2.45 5.15
N PHE A 191 -11.69 -2.80 3.93
CA PHE A 191 -11.60 -4.20 3.49
C PHE A 191 -10.43 -4.92 4.15
N LYS A 192 -9.30 -4.21 4.35
CA LYS A 192 -8.16 -4.73 5.12
C LYS A 192 -8.54 -5.10 6.56
N ASN A 193 -9.34 -4.27 7.23
CA ASN A 193 -9.78 -4.55 8.60
C ASN A 193 -10.83 -5.67 8.63
N SER A 194 -11.77 -5.66 7.69
CA SER A 194 -12.79 -6.70 7.50
C SER A 194 -12.20 -8.11 7.45
N LEU A 195 -11.14 -8.29 6.65
CA LEU A 195 -10.40 -9.54 6.50
C LEU A 195 -9.83 -10.08 7.81
N THR A 196 -9.44 -9.24 8.78
CA THR A 196 -8.83 -9.70 10.06
C THR A 196 -9.77 -10.51 10.96
N THR A 197 -11.02 -10.71 10.56
CA THR A 197 -12.16 -11.24 11.34
C THR A 197 -12.61 -10.35 12.52
N LEU A 198 -11.70 -9.61 13.14
CA LEU A 198 -11.94 -8.71 14.28
C LEU A 198 -12.97 -7.59 13.98
N PRO A 199 -13.65 -7.06 15.02
CA PRO A 199 -14.67 -6.01 14.87
C PRO A 199 -14.03 -4.61 14.75
N MET A 200 -13.58 -4.27 13.55
CA MET A 200 -12.91 -2.99 13.24
C MET A 200 -13.43 -2.41 11.92
N GLY A 201 -14.06 -1.24 11.96
CA GLY A 201 -14.43 -0.45 10.78
C GLY A 201 -13.22 0.21 10.12
N GLY A 202 -13.42 0.93 9.01
CA GLY A 202 -12.36 1.59 8.24
C GLY A 202 -12.25 3.10 8.51
N GLY A 203 -11.03 3.61 8.61
CA GLY A 203 -10.76 5.05 8.70
C GLY A 203 -9.30 5.41 8.50
N LYS A 204 -9.01 6.70 8.30
CA LYS A 204 -7.63 7.23 8.24
C LYS A 204 -7.62 8.68 8.68
N GLY A 205 -6.46 9.21 9.05
CA GLY A 205 -6.28 10.64 9.25
C GLY A 205 -4.83 11.03 9.05
N GLY A 206 -4.53 12.29 9.34
CA GLY A 206 -3.19 12.80 9.12
C GLY A 206 -3.12 14.31 9.03
N SER A 207 -1.96 14.79 8.60
CA SER A 207 -1.67 16.20 8.39
C SER A 207 -0.61 16.38 7.30
N ASP A 208 -0.66 17.53 6.63
CA ASP A 208 0.39 18.04 5.74
C ASP A 208 1.67 18.48 6.49
N PHE A 209 1.70 18.33 7.82
CA PHE A 209 2.89 18.52 8.65
C PHE A 209 4.03 17.57 8.24
N ASP A 210 5.21 18.14 7.98
CA ASP A 210 6.45 17.38 7.78
C ASP A 210 7.24 17.26 9.10
N PRO A 211 7.31 16.07 9.72
CA PRO A 211 8.11 15.84 10.92
C PRO A 211 9.63 15.83 10.64
N LYS A 212 10.07 15.82 9.37
CA LYS A 212 11.49 15.84 9.03
C LYS A 212 12.12 17.19 9.39
N GLY A 213 13.31 17.11 10.00
CA GLY A 213 14.06 18.28 10.45
C GLY A 213 13.42 19.03 11.63
N LYS A 214 12.37 18.47 12.26
CA LYS A 214 11.74 19.05 13.45
C LYS A 214 12.36 18.50 14.73
N SER A 215 12.42 19.32 15.77
CA SER A 215 12.82 18.85 17.10
C SER A 215 11.73 18.00 17.75
N ASP A 216 12.09 17.23 18.78
CA ASP A 216 11.10 16.52 19.61
C ASP A 216 10.08 17.49 20.24
N ALA A 217 10.50 18.71 20.58
CA ALA A 217 9.64 19.72 21.17
C ALA A 217 8.63 20.28 20.16
N GLU A 218 9.05 20.52 18.92
CA GLU A 218 8.16 20.91 17.81
C GLU A 218 7.14 19.82 17.49
N VAL A 219 7.59 18.57 17.36
CA VAL A 219 6.70 17.42 17.10
C VAL A 219 5.72 17.23 18.26
N MET A 220 6.15 17.40 19.51
CA MET A 220 5.26 17.37 20.67
C MET A 220 4.22 18.49 20.64
N ARG A 221 4.62 19.74 20.38
CA ARG A 221 3.68 20.88 20.28
C ARG A 221 2.69 20.70 19.13
N PHE A 222 3.15 20.19 17.99
CA PHE A 222 2.28 19.83 16.86
C PHE A 222 1.27 18.74 17.25
N CYS A 223 1.72 17.62 17.83
CA CYS A 223 0.84 16.54 18.28
C CYS A 223 -0.20 17.01 19.31
N GLN A 224 0.21 17.89 20.24
CA GLN A 224 -0.69 18.47 21.23
C GLN A 224 -1.75 19.37 20.58
N SER A 225 -1.37 20.22 19.63
CA SER A 225 -2.31 21.05 18.86
C SER A 225 -3.28 20.19 18.04
N PHE A 226 -2.77 19.20 17.31
CA PHE A 226 -3.54 18.25 16.50
C PHE A 226 -4.57 17.49 17.33
N MET A 227 -4.17 16.95 18.48
CA MET A 227 -5.08 16.20 19.38
C MET A 227 -6.09 17.11 20.11
N THR A 228 -5.79 18.40 20.27
CA THR A 228 -6.73 19.35 20.91
C THR A 228 -8.02 19.48 20.11
N GLU A 229 -7.96 19.34 18.78
CA GLU A 229 -9.15 19.19 17.95
C GLU A 229 -9.59 17.71 17.83
N LEU A 230 -8.69 16.80 17.48
CA LEU A 230 -9.07 15.41 17.16
C LEU A 230 -9.79 14.69 18.31
N GLN A 231 -9.45 14.97 19.57
CA GLN A 231 -9.97 14.24 20.74
C GLN A 231 -11.51 14.18 20.81
N ARG A 232 -12.22 15.21 20.34
CA ARG A 232 -13.69 15.26 20.38
C ARG A 232 -14.37 14.31 19.39
N HIS A 233 -13.60 13.77 18.44
CA HIS A 233 -14.08 12.92 17.35
C HIS A 233 -13.69 11.45 17.53
N ILE A 234 -12.86 11.12 18.53
CA ILE A 234 -12.28 9.78 18.72
C ILE A 234 -12.57 9.21 20.11
N SER A 235 -12.71 7.89 20.20
CA SER A 235 -12.88 7.17 21.46
C SER A 235 -12.64 5.66 21.26
N TYR A 236 -12.34 4.93 22.34
CA TYR A 236 -12.10 3.48 22.32
C TYR A 236 -13.27 2.62 21.79
N VAL A 237 -14.46 3.21 21.59
CA VAL A 237 -15.67 2.58 21.01
C VAL A 237 -16.14 3.21 19.70
N GLN A 238 -15.63 4.38 19.30
CA GLN A 238 -16.06 5.09 18.09
C GLN A 238 -14.97 5.10 17.02
N ASP A 239 -13.77 5.57 17.34
CA ASP A 239 -12.66 5.72 16.40
C ASP A 239 -11.33 5.54 17.15
N VAL A 240 -10.50 4.59 16.69
CA VAL A 240 -9.23 4.23 17.31
C VAL A 240 -8.08 4.40 16.30
N PRO A 241 -7.46 5.59 16.24
CA PRO A 241 -6.31 5.83 15.38
C PRO A 241 -5.06 5.00 15.76
N ALA A 242 -4.03 5.07 14.91
CA ALA A 242 -2.76 4.38 15.06
C ALA A 242 -1.62 5.19 14.42
N GLY A 243 -0.39 4.68 14.49
CA GLY A 243 0.72 5.20 13.68
C GLY A 243 0.59 4.89 12.18
N ASP A 244 1.29 5.68 11.37
CA ASP A 244 1.53 5.50 9.92
C ASP A 244 2.82 6.26 9.56
N ILE A 245 3.07 6.60 8.29
CA ILE A 245 4.23 7.40 7.87
C ILE A 245 4.23 8.73 8.64
N GLY A 246 5.35 9.05 9.30
CA GLY A 246 5.51 10.27 10.12
C GLY A 246 4.85 10.21 11.50
N VAL A 247 4.19 9.11 11.89
CA VAL A 247 3.59 8.91 13.21
C VAL A 247 4.05 7.57 13.79
N GLY A 248 5.18 7.60 14.48
CA GLY A 248 5.76 6.47 15.22
C GLY A 248 5.30 6.42 16.68
N ALA A 249 6.04 5.66 17.49
CA ALA A 249 5.76 5.52 18.93
C ALA A 249 5.91 6.85 19.70
N ARG A 250 6.83 7.73 19.27
CA ARG A 250 7.02 9.09 19.82
C ARG A 250 5.75 9.92 19.68
N GLU A 251 5.22 10.02 18.45
CA GLU A 251 4.01 10.79 18.15
C GLU A 251 2.79 10.18 18.83
N ILE A 252 2.64 8.84 18.82
CA ILE A 252 1.55 8.17 19.55
C ILE A 252 1.61 8.46 21.05
N GLY A 253 2.80 8.50 21.65
CA GLY A 253 2.98 8.90 23.05
C GLY A 253 2.52 10.33 23.32
N TYR A 254 2.91 11.30 22.48
CA TYR A 254 2.48 12.70 22.62
C TYR A 254 0.97 12.89 22.38
N LEU A 255 0.42 12.23 21.35
CA LEU A 255 -1.01 12.24 21.03
C LEU A 255 -1.84 11.63 22.17
N PHE A 256 -1.42 10.47 22.70
CA PHE A 256 -2.08 9.81 23.84
C PHE A 256 -1.99 10.65 25.11
N GLY A 257 -0.81 11.24 25.39
CA GLY A 257 -0.60 12.14 26.51
C GLY A 257 -1.54 13.35 26.50
N GLN A 258 -1.71 14.00 25.34
CA GLN A 258 -2.63 15.12 25.19
C GLN A 258 -4.10 14.68 25.29
N TYR A 259 -4.48 13.57 24.65
CA TYR A 259 -5.84 13.03 24.76
C TYR A 259 -6.21 12.79 26.23
N LYS A 260 -5.33 12.10 26.97
CA LYS A 260 -5.50 11.82 28.41
C LYS A 260 -5.61 13.12 29.22
N ARG A 261 -4.80 14.13 28.91
CA ARG A 261 -4.81 15.44 29.61
C ARG A 261 -6.14 16.18 29.43
N ILE A 262 -6.69 16.18 28.21
CA ILE A 262 -7.94 16.90 27.90
C ILE A 262 -9.16 16.13 28.42
N THR A 263 -9.26 14.84 28.08
CA THR A 263 -10.45 14.03 28.36
C THR A 263 -10.51 13.46 29.77
N LYS A 264 -9.38 13.46 30.49
CA LYS A 264 -9.17 12.79 31.79
C LYS A 264 -9.36 11.26 31.74
N ASN A 265 -9.46 10.67 30.55
CA ASN A 265 -9.74 9.24 30.35
C ASN A 265 -8.48 8.46 29.95
N TYR A 266 -8.16 7.40 30.69
CA TYR A 266 -7.13 6.42 30.32
C TYR A 266 -7.82 5.21 29.67
N THR A 267 -7.84 5.16 28.33
CA THR A 267 -8.55 4.13 27.55
C THR A 267 -7.76 3.77 26.29
N GLY A 268 -8.09 2.63 25.66
CA GLY A 268 -7.50 2.18 24.39
C GLY A 268 -7.93 2.98 23.16
N VAL A 269 -7.83 4.31 23.21
CA VAL A 269 -8.21 5.23 22.12
C VAL A 269 -7.16 5.29 21.00
N LEU A 270 -5.93 4.88 21.25
CA LEU A 270 -4.86 4.77 20.26
C LEU A 270 -4.20 3.39 20.36
N THR A 271 -3.74 2.88 19.22
CA THR A 271 -2.95 1.64 19.11
C THR A 271 -1.55 1.92 18.59
N GLY A 272 -0.59 1.05 18.91
CA GLY A 272 0.84 1.29 18.74
C GLY A 272 1.43 2.10 19.90
N LYS A 273 0.85 1.98 21.10
CA LYS A 273 1.39 2.56 22.34
C LYS A 273 2.65 1.80 22.77
N GLY A 274 3.46 2.43 23.63
CA GLY A 274 4.57 1.77 24.32
C GLY A 274 4.06 0.79 25.38
N GLN A 275 4.84 -0.24 25.70
CA GLN A 275 4.43 -1.29 26.64
C GLN A 275 4.13 -0.74 28.04
N GLU A 276 4.83 0.33 28.42
CA GLU A 276 4.72 1.04 29.70
C GLU A 276 3.36 1.73 29.90
N TYR A 277 2.58 1.88 28.83
CA TYR A 277 1.27 2.56 28.85
C TYR A 277 0.21 1.89 27.95
N GLY A 278 0.19 0.56 27.97
CA GLY A 278 -0.88 -0.25 27.36
C GLY A 278 -0.68 -0.56 25.88
N GLY A 279 0.57 -0.60 25.41
CA GLY A 279 0.94 -1.28 24.17
C GLY A 279 0.64 -2.78 24.20
N SER A 280 0.88 -3.44 23.07
CA SER A 280 0.82 -4.90 22.94
C SER A 280 2.19 -5.44 22.57
N GLU A 281 2.53 -6.61 23.09
CA GLU A 281 3.62 -7.42 22.53
C GLU A 281 3.40 -7.70 21.04
N ILE A 282 4.48 -8.02 20.33
CA ILE A 282 4.54 -8.30 18.88
C ILE A 282 4.16 -7.12 17.96
N ARG A 283 3.74 -5.96 18.49
CA ARG A 283 3.35 -4.81 17.65
C ARG A 283 4.44 -4.35 16.64
N PRO A 284 5.74 -4.29 16.98
CA PRO A 284 6.80 -4.02 15.99
C PRO A 284 6.90 -5.07 14.86
N GLU A 285 6.72 -6.34 15.19
CA GLU A 285 6.94 -7.52 14.36
C GLU A 285 5.74 -7.88 13.47
N ALA A 286 4.54 -7.57 13.97
CA ALA A 286 3.25 -8.04 13.49
C ALA A 286 3.04 -8.00 11.97
N THR A 287 3.51 -6.94 11.30
CA THR A 287 3.37 -6.79 9.83
C THR A 287 4.32 -7.71 9.08
N GLY A 288 5.58 -7.83 9.52
CA GLY A 288 6.59 -8.70 8.91
C GLY A 288 6.29 -10.17 9.16
N TYR A 289 5.91 -10.51 10.39
CA TYR A 289 5.42 -11.85 10.73
C TYR A 289 4.15 -12.18 9.93
N GLY A 290 3.21 -11.23 9.82
CA GLY A 290 1.98 -11.39 9.04
C GLY A 290 2.25 -11.83 7.60
N ALA A 291 3.16 -11.16 6.89
CA ALA A 291 3.49 -11.49 5.50
C ALA A 291 4.02 -12.93 5.36
N VAL A 292 4.91 -13.35 6.26
CA VAL A 292 5.49 -14.71 6.26
C VAL A 292 4.43 -15.76 6.62
N LEU A 293 3.58 -15.50 7.61
CA LEU A 293 2.49 -16.40 8.03
C LEU A 293 1.41 -16.54 6.94
N PHE A 294 1.12 -15.48 6.19
CA PHE A 294 0.17 -15.54 5.09
C PHE A 294 0.68 -16.47 3.97
N VAL A 295 1.92 -16.28 3.51
CA VAL A 295 2.50 -17.16 2.48
C VAL A 295 2.78 -18.57 3.00
N GLU A 296 3.04 -18.76 4.29
CA GLU A 296 3.14 -20.11 4.89
C GLU A 296 1.82 -20.89 4.72
N ASN A 297 0.66 -20.25 4.86
CA ASN A 297 -0.63 -20.89 4.60
C ASN A 297 -0.88 -21.16 3.11
N VAL A 298 -0.49 -20.24 2.22
CA VAL A 298 -0.50 -20.45 0.75
C VAL A 298 0.35 -21.66 0.35
N LEU A 299 1.54 -21.81 0.95
CA LEU A 299 2.44 -22.94 0.70
C LEU A 299 1.85 -24.26 1.22
N LYS A 300 1.27 -24.27 2.43
CA LYS A 300 0.64 -25.46 3.02
C LYS A 300 -0.50 -26.03 2.16
N ASP A 301 -1.36 -25.18 1.59
CA ASP A 301 -2.45 -25.60 0.68
C ASP A 301 -1.92 -26.28 -0.60
N LYS A 302 -0.67 -26.01 -0.97
CA LYS A 302 0.05 -26.63 -2.10
C LYS A 302 0.96 -27.80 -1.69
N GLY A 303 0.99 -28.18 -0.41
CA GLY A 303 1.91 -29.20 0.11
C GLY A 303 3.38 -28.77 0.19
N GLU A 304 3.65 -27.46 0.10
CA GLU A 304 4.98 -26.87 0.17
C GLU A 304 5.30 -26.33 1.58
N SER A 305 6.55 -25.92 1.82
CA SER A 305 6.94 -25.22 3.05
C SER A 305 7.97 -24.13 2.77
N LEU A 306 8.21 -23.26 3.74
CA LEU A 306 9.25 -22.21 3.68
C LEU A 306 10.67 -22.76 3.77
N LYS A 307 10.87 -23.99 4.29
CA LYS A 307 12.19 -24.55 4.56
C LYS A 307 13.01 -24.69 3.27
N GLY A 308 14.17 -24.04 3.23
CA GLY A 308 15.08 -24.02 2.09
C GLY A 308 14.70 -23.07 0.94
N LYS A 309 13.53 -22.40 0.99
CA LYS A 309 13.12 -21.42 -0.02
C LYS A 309 14.06 -20.22 -0.01
N ARG A 310 14.55 -19.82 -1.18
CA ARG A 310 15.41 -18.65 -1.40
C ARG A 310 14.56 -17.39 -1.49
N CYS A 311 14.73 -16.49 -0.52
CA CYS A 311 13.88 -15.34 -0.32
C CYS A 311 14.64 -14.02 -0.53
N LEU A 312 14.15 -13.19 -1.45
CA LEU A 312 14.56 -11.78 -1.52
C LEU A 312 13.66 -10.96 -0.60
N VAL A 313 14.24 -10.18 0.31
CA VAL A 313 13.53 -9.17 1.09
C VAL A 313 14.08 -7.79 0.71
N SER A 314 13.20 -6.83 0.44
CA SER A 314 13.58 -5.43 0.29
C SER A 314 13.32 -4.65 1.56
N GLY A 315 13.99 -3.51 1.70
CA GLY A 315 13.91 -2.68 2.90
C GLY A 315 14.76 -3.20 4.05
N ALA A 316 14.89 -2.35 5.05
CA ALA A 316 15.61 -2.61 6.30
C ALA A 316 14.95 -1.85 7.48
N GLY A 317 13.66 -1.51 7.34
CA GLY A 317 12.82 -1.06 8.45
C GLY A 317 12.12 -2.25 9.12
N ASN A 318 11.28 -1.97 10.13
CA ASN A 318 10.64 -3.01 10.95
C ASN A 318 10.01 -4.17 10.16
N VAL A 319 9.22 -3.87 9.11
CA VAL A 319 8.57 -4.91 8.30
C VAL A 319 9.58 -5.87 7.69
N ALA A 320 10.65 -5.36 7.09
CA ALA A 320 11.70 -6.16 6.47
C ALA A 320 12.53 -6.95 7.51
N GLN A 321 12.91 -6.29 8.61
CA GLN A 321 13.70 -6.91 9.69
C GLN A 321 12.97 -8.11 10.31
N TYR A 322 11.68 -7.97 10.59
CA TYR A 322 10.89 -9.03 11.23
C TYR A 322 10.31 -10.05 10.23
N CYS A 323 10.13 -9.66 8.96
CA CYS A 323 9.93 -10.62 7.87
C CYS A 323 11.14 -11.54 7.74
N ALA A 324 12.36 -10.99 7.72
CA ALA A 324 13.59 -11.78 7.70
C ALA A 324 13.72 -12.67 8.95
N GLU A 325 13.41 -12.16 10.14
CA GLU A 325 13.48 -12.94 11.39
C GLU A 325 12.60 -14.20 11.34
N LEU A 326 11.31 -14.07 10.98
CA LEU A 326 10.42 -15.22 10.92
C LEU A 326 10.75 -16.14 9.73
N LEU A 327 11.26 -15.63 8.62
CA LEU A 327 11.78 -16.47 7.53
C LEU A 327 12.94 -17.36 7.99
N LEU A 328 13.91 -16.81 8.73
CA LEU A 328 15.02 -17.57 9.28
C LEU A 328 14.54 -18.59 10.33
N GLU A 329 13.59 -18.23 11.19
CA GLU A 329 12.97 -19.16 12.15
C GLU A 329 12.28 -20.36 11.44
N LYS A 330 11.60 -20.10 10.32
CA LYS A 330 10.95 -21.12 9.49
C LYS A 330 11.92 -21.87 8.55
N GLY A 331 13.21 -21.57 8.63
CA GLY A 331 14.27 -22.24 7.87
C GLY A 331 14.35 -21.85 6.38
N ALA A 332 13.80 -20.69 6.00
CA ALA A 332 14.01 -20.10 4.68
C ALA A 332 15.38 -19.41 4.59
N ILE A 333 15.89 -19.23 3.37
CA ILE A 333 17.19 -18.63 3.09
C ILE A 333 16.97 -17.18 2.65
N VAL A 334 17.05 -16.23 3.59
CA VAL A 334 16.95 -14.80 3.30
C VAL A 334 18.23 -14.32 2.65
N LEU A 335 18.18 -13.84 1.41
CA LEU A 335 19.37 -13.45 0.64
C LEU A 335 19.68 -11.95 0.70
N SER A 336 18.68 -11.09 0.91
CA SER A 336 18.84 -9.64 0.78
C SER A 336 18.12 -8.83 1.85
N LEU A 337 18.64 -7.64 2.10
CA LEU A 337 17.96 -6.50 2.75
C LEU A 337 18.37 -5.21 2.02
N SER A 338 17.55 -4.16 2.02
CA SER A 338 17.86 -2.94 1.24
C SER A 338 17.50 -1.61 1.91
N ASP A 339 18.01 -0.51 1.38
CA ASP A 339 17.46 0.82 1.63
C ASP A 339 17.44 1.65 0.33
N SER A 340 16.98 2.90 0.43
CA SER A 340 16.95 3.88 -0.66
C SER A 340 18.22 4.03 -1.53
N GLN A 341 19.40 3.58 -1.07
CA GLN A 341 20.68 3.72 -1.79
C GLN A 341 21.20 2.42 -2.43
N GLY A 342 20.59 1.27 -2.16
CA GLY A 342 21.07 -0.03 -2.62
C GLY A 342 20.66 -1.18 -1.68
N TYR A 343 21.18 -2.37 -1.95
CA TYR A 343 20.92 -3.57 -1.15
C TYR A 343 22.22 -4.26 -0.70
N VAL A 344 22.12 -5.04 0.37
CA VAL A 344 23.13 -6.04 0.72
C VAL A 344 22.64 -7.42 0.31
N TYR A 345 23.58 -8.25 -0.15
CA TYR A 345 23.40 -9.64 -0.51
C TYR A 345 24.29 -10.54 0.37
N GLU A 346 23.70 -11.58 0.97
CA GLU A 346 24.41 -12.67 1.63
C GLU A 346 24.29 -13.94 0.77
N PRO A 347 25.36 -14.42 0.10
CA PRO A 347 25.28 -15.54 -0.83
C PRO A 347 24.77 -16.86 -0.22
N ASN A 348 25.12 -17.10 1.04
CA ASN A 348 24.70 -18.26 1.82
C ASN A 348 23.36 -18.03 2.56
N GLY A 349 22.80 -16.83 2.44
CA GLY A 349 21.71 -16.31 3.26
C GLY A 349 22.19 -15.72 4.60
N PHE A 350 21.37 -14.83 5.15
CA PHE A 350 21.58 -14.22 6.47
C PHE A 350 21.49 -15.27 7.59
N THR A 351 22.40 -15.20 8.56
CA THR A 351 22.23 -15.87 9.87
C THR A 351 21.43 -14.99 10.84
N ARG A 352 21.03 -15.57 11.99
CA ARG A 352 20.33 -14.82 13.05
C ARG A 352 21.20 -13.70 13.64
N GLU A 353 22.49 -13.96 13.78
CA GLU A 353 23.50 -13.04 14.31
C GLU A 353 23.74 -11.89 13.34
N GLN A 354 23.83 -12.19 12.04
CA GLN A 354 23.92 -11.19 10.97
C GLN A 354 22.67 -10.30 10.92
N LEU A 355 21.47 -10.89 11.04
CA LEU A 355 20.23 -10.11 11.12
C LEU A 355 20.18 -9.25 12.38
N GLN A 356 20.59 -9.76 13.54
CA GLN A 356 20.65 -9.00 14.80
C GLN A 356 21.59 -7.79 14.66
N ALA A 357 22.73 -7.93 13.97
CA ALA A 357 23.61 -6.80 13.69
C ALA A 357 22.93 -5.70 12.86
N VAL A 358 22.08 -6.06 11.89
CA VAL A 358 21.27 -5.10 11.13
C VAL A 358 20.21 -4.43 12.01
N GLN A 359 19.52 -5.20 12.85
CA GLN A 359 18.52 -4.69 13.80
C GLN A 359 19.15 -3.72 14.81
N ASP A 360 20.28 -4.07 15.41
CA ASP A 360 21.00 -3.24 16.39
C ASP A 360 21.53 -1.95 15.78
N MET A 361 22.04 -1.99 14.56
CA MET A 361 22.43 -0.80 13.79
C MET A 361 21.23 0.14 13.61
N LYS A 362 20.10 -0.37 13.14
CA LYS A 362 18.87 0.42 12.92
C LYS A 362 18.24 0.92 14.22
N LYS A 363 18.37 0.16 15.33
CA LYS A 363 17.90 0.55 16.66
C LYS A 363 18.75 1.68 17.25
N LYS A 364 20.08 1.65 17.06
CA LYS A 364 21.01 2.73 17.48
C LYS A 364 20.81 4.00 16.65
N ASN A 365 20.60 3.86 15.35
CA ASN A 365 20.30 4.97 14.45
C ASN A 365 19.36 4.51 13.33
N ASN A 366 18.09 4.93 13.40
CA ASN A 366 17.08 4.57 12.40
C ASN A 366 17.41 5.09 10.98
N SER A 367 18.30 6.09 10.87
CA SER A 367 18.80 6.63 9.60
C SER A 367 20.10 5.96 9.10
N ALA A 368 20.67 5.01 9.84
CA ALA A 368 21.85 4.26 9.41
C ALA A 368 21.58 3.55 8.08
N ARG A 369 22.59 3.50 7.21
CA ARG A 369 22.50 2.93 5.87
C ARG A 369 22.78 1.43 5.90
N ILE A 370 22.11 0.68 5.04
CA ILE A 370 22.36 -0.76 4.91
C ILE A 370 23.80 -1.06 4.43
N SER A 371 24.46 -0.08 3.80
CA SER A 371 25.89 -0.11 3.46
C SER A 371 26.83 -0.10 4.67
N GLU A 372 26.36 0.28 5.87
CA GLU A 372 27.16 0.25 7.10
C GLU A 372 27.23 -1.15 7.71
N TYR A 373 26.27 -2.04 7.39
CA TYR A 373 26.36 -3.46 7.72
C TYR A 373 27.51 -4.12 6.94
N LYS A 374 28.25 -4.98 7.65
CA LYS A 374 29.40 -5.75 7.16
C LYS A 374 29.36 -7.14 7.78
N SER A 375 29.72 -8.13 6.97
CA SER A 375 30.07 -9.48 7.38
C SER A 375 31.18 -9.97 6.44
N ASP A 376 31.79 -11.12 6.75
CA ASP A 376 32.83 -11.72 5.90
C ASP A 376 32.30 -12.19 4.53
N THR A 377 30.97 -12.33 4.38
CA THR A 377 30.29 -12.82 3.16
C THR A 377 29.41 -11.78 2.47
N ALA A 378 29.10 -10.66 3.14
CA ALA A 378 28.21 -9.63 2.64
C ALA A 378 28.76 -8.88 1.42
N VAL A 379 27.95 -8.79 0.36
CA VAL A 379 28.21 -7.92 -0.79
C VAL A 379 27.20 -6.76 -0.78
N TYR A 380 27.68 -5.52 -0.66
CA TYR A 380 26.83 -4.34 -0.84
C TYR A 380 26.80 -3.91 -2.32
N VAL A 381 25.60 -3.74 -2.85
CA VAL A 381 25.32 -3.27 -4.21
C VAL A 381 24.62 -1.91 -4.13
N GLY A 382 25.34 -0.85 -4.50
CA GLY A 382 24.89 0.54 -4.37
C GLY A 382 24.06 1.07 -5.54
N ASP A 383 24.24 2.36 -5.83
CA ASP A 383 23.65 3.09 -6.97
C ASP A 383 22.12 2.97 -7.10
N ARG A 384 21.42 2.82 -5.96
CA ARG A 384 19.96 2.65 -5.87
C ARG A 384 19.42 1.42 -6.58
N ARG A 385 20.28 0.44 -6.86
CA ARG A 385 19.89 -0.86 -7.43
C ARG A 385 18.98 -1.62 -6.47
N LYS A 386 18.10 -2.44 -7.02
CA LYS A 386 17.09 -3.20 -6.28
C LYS A 386 17.51 -4.67 -6.11
N PRO A 387 17.10 -5.35 -5.03
CA PRO A 387 17.44 -6.77 -4.82
C PRO A 387 16.88 -7.70 -5.91
N TRP A 388 15.83 -7.27 -6.63
CA TRP A 388 15.21 -7.99 -7.76
C TRP A 388 16.19 -8.22 -8.93
N GLU A 389 17.23 -7.38 -9.04
CA GLU A 389 18.27 -7.47 -10.07
C GLU A 389 19.35 -8.54 -9.78
N LEU A 390 19.26 -9.24 -8.65
CA LEU A 390 20.22 -10.28 -8.26
C LEU A 390 20.07 -11.52 -9.16
N ASP A 391 21.07 -11.78 -10.00
CA ASP A 391 21.10 -12.89 -10.97
C ASP A 391 21.38 -14.24 -10.27
N CYS A 392 20.39 -14.75 -9.54
CA CYS A 392 20.41 -16.08 -8.90
C CYS A 392 19.00 -16.67 -8.83
N GLN A 393 18.86 -17.95 -8.46
CA GLN A 393 17.53 -18.52 -8.20
C GLN A 393 16.85 -17.84 -7.00
N VAL A 394 15.60 -17.43 -7.19
CA VAL A 394 14.70 -16.86 -6.18
C VAL A 394 13.42 -17.67 -6.18
N ASP A 395 12.93 -18.11 -5.03
CA ASP A 395 11.64 -18.79 -4.94
C ASP A 395 10.52 -17.83 -4.50
N ILE A 396 10.83 -16.88 -3.60
CA ILE A 396 9.87 -15.93 -3.02
C ILE A 396 10.47 -14.52 -2.96
N ALA A 397 9.70 -13.51 -3.36
CA ALA A 397 10.05 -12.09 -3.19
C ALA A 397 9.12 -11.39 -2.18
N PHE A 398 9.71 -10.71 -1.20
CA PHE A 398 9.04 -9.94 -0.15
C PHE A 398 9.36 -8.45 -0.30
N PRO A 399 8.59 -7.70 -1.12
CA PRO A 399 8.69 -6.25 -1.16
C PRO A 399 8.15 -5.62 0.14
N CYS A 400 9.06 -5.04 0.92
CA CYS A 400 8.83 -4.55 2.28
C CYS A 400 9.37 -3.12 2.51
N ALA A 401 9.68 -2.37 1.44
CA ALA A 401 10.29 -1.04 1.51
C ALA A 401 9.29 0.12 1.27
N THR A 402 8.63 0.17 0.11
CA THR A 402 7.80 1.33 -0.29
C THR A 402 6.77 0.97 -1.37
N GLN A 403 5.77 1.83 -1.55
CA GLN A 403 4.83 1.78 -2.67
C GLN A 403 5.56 1.87 -4.02
N ASN A 404 5.11 1.10 -5.02
CA ASN A 404 5.67 1.05 -6.39
C ASN A 404 7.20 0.77 -6.46
N GLU A 405 7.73 -0.06 -5.56
CA GLU A 405 9.14 -0.49 -5.61
C GLU A 405 9.43 -1.61 -6.63
N ILE A 406 8.43 -2.38 -7.06
CA ILE A 406 8.54 -3.35 -8.16
C ILE A 406 7.73 -2.87 -9.36
N ASP A 407 8.41 -2.60 -10.48
CA ASP A 407 7.78 -2.25 -11.77
C ASP A 407 7.72 -3.43 -12.76
N GLU A 408 7.28 -3.16 -14.00
CA GLU A 408 7.17 -4.17 -15.06
C GLU A 408 8.51 -4.86 -15.38
N HIS A 409 9.64 -4.16 -15.29
CA HIS A 409 10.97 -4.69 -15.60
C HIS A 409 11.50 -5.55 -14.45
N ASP A 410 11.36 -5.07 -13.21
CA ASP A 410 11.68 -5.85 -12.02
C ASP A 410 10.87 -7.16 -11.96
N ALA A 411 9.59 -7.12 -12.37
CA ALA A 411 8.76 -8.31 -12.47
C ALA A 411 9.28 -9.32 -13.51
N GLU A 412 9.76 -8.85 -14.67
CA GLU A 412 10.41 -9.71 -15.66
C GLU A 412 11.71 -10.35 -15.15
N LEU A 413 12.49 -9.62 -14.35
CA LEU A 413 13.68 -10.15 -13.68
C LEU A 413 13.32 -11.24 -12.66
N LEU A 414 12.32 -11.01 -11.81
CA LEU A 414 11.82 -12.02 -10.87
C LEU A 414 11.34 -13.30 -11.58
N ILE A 415 10.60 -13.16 -12.68
CA ILE A 415 10.16 -14.30 -13.51
C ILE A 415 11.35 -15.03 -14.12
N LYS A 416 12.34 -14.31 -14.68
CA LYS A 416 13.60 -14.89 -15.21
C LYS A 416 14.36 -15.67 -14.12
N HIS A 417 14.35 -15.18 -12.89
CA HIS A 417 15.07 -15.74 -11.75
C HIS A 417 14.31 -16.90 -11.05
N GLY A 418 13.18 -17.33 -11.60
CA GLY A 418 12.42 -18.50 -11.13
C GLY A 418 11.44 -18.22 -9.99
N CYS A 419 11.17 -16.95 -9.67
CA CYS A 419 10.27 -16.57 -8.58
C CYS A 419 8.88 -17.18 -8.78
N GLN A 420 8.35 -17.80 -7.72
CA GLN A 420 7.04 -18.46 -7.73
C GLN A 420 5.99 -17.69 -6.91
N TYR A 421 6.44 -16.86 -5.96
CA TYR A 421 5.58 -16.16 -5.01
C TYR A 421 6.05 -14.72 -4.80
N VAL A 422 5.13 -13.75 -4.85
CA VAL A 422 5.39 -12.36 -4.48
C VAL A 422 4.49 -11.99 -3.31
N VAL A 423 5.06 -11.52 -2.20
CA VAL A 423 4.37 -11.35 -0.93
C VAL A 423 4.57 -9.95 -0.37
N GLU A 424 3.54 -9.11 -0.51
CA GLU A 424 3.67 -7.69 -0.16
C GLU A 424 3.65 -7.45 1.35
N GLY A 425 4.80 -7.09 1.93
CA GLY A 425 4.89 -6.56 3.29
C GLY A 425 4.66 -5.04 3.34
N ALA A 426 5.06 -4.31 2.31
CA ALA A 426 4.73 -2.89 2.12
C ALA A 426 3.29 -2.71 1.61
N ASN A 427 2.78 -1.47 1.61
CA ASN A 427 1.47 -1.16 1.02
C ASN A 427 1.63 -0.83 -0.47
N MET A 428 1.01 -1.63 -1.35
CA MET A 428 1.07 -1.51 -2.82
C MET A 428 2.50 -1.36 -3.41
N PRO A 429 3.47 -2.21 -3.04
CA PRO A 429 4.81 -2.16 -3.62
C PRO A 429 4.88 -2.53 -5.10
N SER A 430 3.97 -3.35 -5.63
CA SER A 430 3.99 -3.76 -7.03
C SER A 430 3.11 -2.83 -7.87
N THR A 431 3.59 -2.37 -9.03
CA THR A 431 2.71 -1.64 -9.97
C THR A 431 1.69 -2.58 -10.62
N ASN A 432 0.61 -2.02 -11.18
CA ASN A 432 -0.41 -2.82 -11.89
C ASN A 432 0.17 -3.61 -13.07
N GLU A 433 1.21 -3.09 -13.73
CA GLU A 433 1.94 -3.77 -14.80
C GLU A 433 2.76 -4.96 -14.26
N ALA A 434 3.41 -4.80 -13.11
CA ALA A 434 4.11 -5.87 -12.41
C ALA A 434 3.16 -7.01 -12.01
N ILE A 435 2.01 -6.67 -11.42
CA ILE A 435 0.95 -7.64 -11.04
C ILE A 435 0.43 -8.38 -12.28
N HIS A 436 0.24 -7.69 -13.41
CA HIS A 436 -0.15 -8.33 -14.67
C HIS A 436 0.92 -9.32 -15.17
N LYS A 437 2.22 -9.02 -15.01
CA LYS A 437 3.31 -9.96 -15.34
C LYS A 437 3.28 -11.19 -14.43
N TYR A 438 3.09 -11.02 -13.12
CA TYR A 438 2.98 -12.14 -12.17
C TYR A 438 1.84 -13.10 -12.58
N ASN A 439 0.63 -12.55 -12.75
CA ASN A 439 -0.55 -13.33 -13.09
C ASN A 439 -0.39 -14.06 -14.43
N LYS A 440 0.24 -13.43 -15.42
CA LYS A 440 0.52 -14.06 -16.73
C LYS A 440 1.60 -15.16 -16.65
N ALA A 441 2.55 -15.04 -15.72
CA ALA A 441 3.60 -16.04 -15.51
C ALA A 441 3.19 -17.18 -14.55
N GLY A 442 2.02 -17.10 -13.92
CA GLY A 442 1.58 -18.07 -12.91
C GLY A 442 2.24 -17.89 -11.54
N ILE A 443 2.85 -16.73 -11.27
CA ILE A 443 3.35 -16.37 -9.95
C ILE A 443 2.16 -16.13 -9.01
N ILE A 444 2.20 -16.72 -7.82
CA ILE A 444 1.18 -16.49 -6.80
C ILE A 444 1.47 -15.17 -6.10
N TYR A 445 0.72 -14.15 -6.49
CA TYR A 445 0.74 -12.82 -5.89
C TYR A 445 -0.14 -12.76 -4.63
N CYS A 446 0.48 -12.44 -3.50
CA CYS A 446 -0.16 -12.28 -2.20
C CYS A 446 -0.28 -10.77 -1.88
N PRO A 447 -1.47 -10.17 -2.00
CA PRO A 447 -1.65 -8.72 -1.93
C PRO A 447 -1.41 -8.18 -0.53
N GLY A 448 -0.88 -6.96 -0.40
CA GLY A 448 -0.58 -6.35 0.89
C GLY A 448 -1.81 -6.22 1.78
N LYS A 449 -2.98 -5.95 1.19
CA LYS A 449 -4.29 -5.91 1.86
C LYS A 449 -4.56 -7.15 2.74
N ALA A 450 -4.08 -8.33 2.33
CA ALA A 450 -4.15 -9.56 3.11
C ALA A 450 -2.82 -9.89 3.82
N ALA A 451 -1.71 -9.95 3.08
CA ALA A 451 -0.42 -10.41 3.61
C ALA A 451 0.12 -9.52 4.75
N ASN A 452 0.05 -8.18 4.60
CA ASN A 452 0.56 -7.24 5.61
C ASN A 452 -0.50 -6.84 6.67
N ALA A 453 -1.65 -7.54 6.72
CA ALA A 453 -2.72 -7.28 7.67
C ALA A 453 -2.36 -7.60 9.13
N GLY A 454 -1.29 -8.36 9.39
CA GLY A 454 -0.84 -8.70 10.75
C GLY A 454 -0.66 -7.49 11.67
N GLY A 455 -0.14 -6.37 11.14
CA GLY A 455 0.02 -5.12 11.90
C GLY A 455 -1.30 -4.50 12.39
N VAL A 456 -2.39 -4.67 11.64
CA VAL A 456 -3.73 -4.20 12.08
C VAL A 456 -4.46 -5.27 12.88
N ALA A 457 -4.21 -6.57 12.65
CA ALA A 457 -4.65 -7.65 13.52
C ALA A 457 -4.13 -7.45 14.96
N VAL A 458 -2.82 -7.25 15.16
CA VAL A 458 -2.25 -6.97 16.49
C VAL A 458 -2.72 -5.62 17.05
N SER A 459 -3.05 -4.63 16.21
CA SER A 459 -3.72 -3.41 16.69
C SER A 459 -5.12 -3.70 17.27
N GLY A 460 -5.88 -4.64 16.70
CA GLY A 460 -7.16 -5.11 17.27
C GLY A 460 -6.98 -5.97 18.53
N LEU A 461 -5.88 -6.73 18.63
CA LEU A 461 -5.49 -7.43 19.86
C LEU A 461 -5.09 -6.45 20.97
N GLU A 462 -4.40 -5.34 20.67
CA GLU A 462 -4.09 -4.26 21.61
C GLU A 462 -5.37 -3.58 22.12
N MET A 463 -6.34 -3.32 21.25
CA MET A 463 -7.67 -2.83 21.66
C MET A 463 -8.39 -3.80 22.60
N THR A 464 -8.26 -5.11 22.36
CA THR A 464 -8.90 -6.15 23.17
C THR A 464 -8.26 -6.21 24.56
N GLN A 465 -6.93 -6.27 24.64
CA GLN A 465 -6.16 -6.20 25.89
C GLN A 465 -6.51 -4.95 26.70
N ASN A 466 -6.55 -3.78 26.04
CA ASN A 466 -6.91 -2.51 26.70
C ASN A 466 -8.35 -2.50 27.23
N ARG A 467 -9.31 -3.12 26.55
CA ARG A 467 -10.70 -3.26 27.04
C ARG A 467 -10.80 -4.26 28.19
N MET A 468 -10.01 -5.33 28.17
CA MET A 468 -9.89 -6.30 29.28
C MET A 468 -9.09 -5.76 30.47
N SER A 469 -8.32 -4.67 30.29
CA SER A 469 -7.34 -4.16 31.25
C SER A 469 -6.31 -5.21 31.69
N LEU A 470 -5.91 -6.08 30.74
CA LEU A 470 -4.93 -7.14 30.94
C LEU A 470 -4.08 -7.29 29.67
N ASN A 471 -2.77 -7.44 29.85
CA ASN A 471 -1.83 -7.67 28.75
C ASN A 471 -1.55 -9.16 28.59
N TRP A 472 -1.40 -9.62 27.35
CA TRP A 472 -1.01 -10.98 26.99
C TRP A 472 0.51 -11.12 26.88
N THR A 473 1.02 -12.35 27.02
CA THR A 473 2.44 -12.63 26.73
C THR A 473 2.74 -12.54 25.23
N ARG A 474 4.02 -12.50 24.88
CA ARG A 474 4.47 -12.51 23.48
C ARG A 474 3.92 -13.73 22.73
N GLU A 475 3.95 -14.90 23.36
CA GLU A 475 3.46 -16.18 22.83
C GLU A 475 1.95 -16.14 22.61
N GLU A 476 1.19 -15.65 23.60
CA GLU A 476 -0.27 -15.53 23.49
C GLU A 476 -0.71 -14.56 22.37
N VAL A 477 0.02 -13.47 22.15
CA VAL A 477 -0.23 -12.57 21.00
C VAL A 477 0.18 -13.24 19.69
N ARG A 478 1.28 -14.01 19.69
CA ARG A 478 1.77 -14.74 18.51
C ARG A 478 0.74 -15.74 18.03
N ASP A 479 0.26 -16.63 18.90
CA ASP A 479 -0.72 -17.67 18.56
C ASP A 479 -2.02 -17.08 17.99
N LYS A 480 -2.44 -15.92 18.52
CA LYS A 480 -3.60 -15.18 18.01
C LYS A 480 -3.32 -14.57 16.63
N LEU A 481 -2.12 -14.01 16.41
CA LEU A 481 -1.70 -13.53 15.10
C LEU A 481 -1.61 -14.66 14.07
N GLU A 482 -0.99 -15.80 14.40
CA GLU A 482 -0.89 -16.97 13.51
C GLU A 482 -2.28 -17.48 13.09
N ARG A 483 -3.24 -17.52 14.03
CA ARG A 483 -4.65 -17.83 13.74
C ARG A 483 -5.31 -16.80 12.82
N ILE A 484 -5.21 -15.50 13.14
CA ILE A 484 -5.84 -14.45 12.32
C ILE A 484 -5.27 -14.44 10.89
N MET A 485 -3.97 -14.65 10.71
CA MET A 485 -3.37 -14.72 9.37
C MET A 485 -3.85 -15.95 8.59
N LYS A 486 -4.13 -17.08 9.27
CA LYS A 486 -4.80 -18.23 8.65
C LYS A 486 -6.23 -17.87 8.26
N ASP A 487 -7.01 -17.25 9.16
CA ASP A 487 -8.41 -16.90 8.88
C ASP A 487 -8.54 -15.90 7.71
N ILE A 488 -7.60 -14.96 7.58
CA ILE A 488 -7.47 -14.05 6.43
C ILE A 488 -7.21 -14.84 5.13
N TYR A 489 -6.29 -15.80 5.16
CA TYR A 489 -5.99 -16.66 4.01
C TYR A 489 -7.19 -17.54 3.63
N ASP A 490 -7.79 -18.25 4.59
CA ASP A 490 -8.96 -19.10 4.38
C ASP A 490 -10.13 -18.30 3.76
N SER A 491 -10.35 -17.08 4.24
CA SER A 491 -11.39 -16.18 3.71
C SER A 491 -11.12 -15.74 2.27
N ALA A 492 -9.88 -15.29 1.98
CA ALA A 492 -9.49 -14.85 0.65
C ALA A 492 -9.47 -16.01 -0.37
N MET A 493 -8.97 -17.18 0.04
CA MET A 493 -8.93 -18.39 -0.80
C MET A 493 -10.34 -18.98 -1.00
N GLY A 494 -11.20 -18.95 0.03
CA GLY A 494 -12.60 -19.34 -0.06
C GLY A 494 -13.35 -18.52 -1.11
N ALA A 495 -13.25 -17.19 -1.05
CA ALA A 495 -13.84 -16.29 -2.04
C ALA A 495 -13.22 -16.47 -3.44
N SER A 496 -11.90 -16.66 -3.54
CA SER A 496 -11.21 -16.94 -4.80
C SER A 496 -11.74 -18.22 -5.47
N ARG A 497 -11.95 -19.30 -4.70
CA ARG A 497 -12.57 -20.55 -5.18
C ARG A 497 -14.06 -20.38 -5.52
N GLU A 498 -14.83 -19.66 -4.72
CA GLU A 498 -16.26 -19.45 -4.92
C GLU A 498 -16.59 -18.64 -6.19
N TYR A 499 -15.79 -17.61 -6.49
CA TYR A 499 -15.98 -16.71 -7.63
C TYR A 499 -15.06 -17.03 -8.82
N ASN A 500 -14.21 -18.06 -8.72
CA ASN A 500 -13.23 -18.47 -9.73
C ASN A 500 -12.33 -17.30 -10.20
N VAL A 501 -11.70 -16.63 -9.23
CA VAL A 501 -10.79 -15.50 -9.42
C VAL A 501 -9.45 -15.73 -8.73
N ASP A 502 -8.43 -14.91 -9.00
CA ASP A 502 -7.15 -14.97 -8.29
C ASP A 502 -7.27 -14.61 -6.79
N LEU A 503 -6.20 -14.87 -6.03
CA LEU A 503 -6.17 -14.64 -4.57
C LEU A 503 -6.33 -13.16 -4.20
N ALA A 504 -5.93 -12.23 -5.08
CA ALA A 504 -6.03 -10.80 -4.80
C ALA A 504 -7.47 -10.28 -4.98
N ALA A 505 -8.15 -10.73 -6.04
CA ALA A 505 -9.58 -10.54 -6.20
C ALA A 505 -10.36 -11.25 -5.07
N GLY A 506 -9.96 -12.47 -4.68
CA GLY A 506 -10.54 -13.19 -3.54
C GLY A 506 -10.47 -12.41 -2.23
N ALA A 507 -9.32 -11.79 -1.92
CA ALA A 507 -9.16 -10.93 -0.75
C ALA A 507 -10.06 -9.67 -0.82
N ASN A 508 -10.21 -9.05 -1.99
CA ASN A 508 -11.15 -7.93 -2.18
C ASN A 508 -12.61 -8.36 -1.96
N ILE A 509 -13.01 -9.50 -2.53
CA ILE A 509 -14.37 -10.05 -2.42
C ILE A 509 -14.70 -10.42 -0.97
N ALA A 510 -13.81 -11.13 -0.27
CA ALA A 510 -14.01 -11.51 1.13
C ALA A 510 -14.10 -10.28 2.05
N GLY A 511 -13.19 -9.31 1.87
CA GLY A 511 -13.20 -8.06 2.62
C GLY A 511 -14.47 -7.23 2.39
N PHE A 512 -14.93 -7.13 1.14
CA PHE A 512 -16.16 -6.42 0.77
C PHE A 512 -17.41 -7.11 1.31
N THR A 513 -17.57 -8.42 1.07
CA THR A 513 -18.85 -9.12 1.28
C THR A 513 -19.29 -9.05 2.75
N LYS A 514 -18.36 -9.27 3.69
CA LYS A 514 -18.63 -9.11 5.15
C LYS A 514 -19.11 -7.70 5.52
N VAL A 515 -18.55 -6.66 4.91
CA VAL A 515 -18.97 -5.26 5.17
C VAL A 515 -20.31 -4.96 4.51
N ALA A 516 -20.50 -5.40 3.26
CA ALA A 516 -21.73 -5.19 2.51
C ALA A 516 -22.93 -5.88 3.17
N ASP A 517 -22.77 -7.11 3.65
CA ASP A 517 -23.81 -7.81 4.41
C ASP A 517 -24.10 -7.14 5.76
N ALA A 518 -23.08 -6.59 6.43
CA ALA A 518 -23.26 -5.83 7.67
C ALA A 518 -24.00 -4.50 7.44
N VAL A 519 -23.65 -3.72 6.40
CA VAL A 519 -24.36 -2.48 6.02
C VAL A 519 -25.81 -2.80 5.66
N LYS A 520 -26.05 -3.82 4.82
CA LYS A 520 -27.39 -4.27 4.43
C LYS A 520 -28.25 -4.67 5.63
N ALA A 521 -27.66 -5.30 6.65
CA ALA A 521 -28.36 -5.69 7.87
C ALA A 521 -28.66 -4.52 8.82
N GLN A 522 -27.86 -3.45 8.80
CA GLN A 522 -28.04 -2.24 9.60
C GLN A 522 -28.99 -1.22 8.95
N GLY A 523 -29.22 -1.32 7.64
CA GLY A 523 -30.18 -0.50 6.92
C GLY A 523 -29.61 0.85 6.45
N ALA A 524 -30.49 1.81 6.23
CA ALA A 524 -30.12 3.14 5.72
C ALA A 524 -29.68 4.06 6.87
N VAL A 525 -28.38 4.01 7.18
CA VAL A 525 -27.66 4.83 8.17
C VAL A 525 -26.36 5.40 7.61
#